data_AF-A0A9E2E8X8-F1
#
_entry.id   AF-A0A9E2E8X8-F1
#
_cell.length_a   1.000
_cell.length_b   1.000
_cell.length_c   1.000
_cell.angle_alpha   90.00
_cell.angle_beta   90.00
_cell.angle_gamma   90.00
#
_symmetry.space_group_name_H-M   'P 1'
#
loop_
_entity.id
_entity.type
_entity.pdbx_description
1 polymer ?
#
loop_
_entity_poly.entity_id
_entity_poly.type
_entity_poly.pdbx_seq_one_letter_code
_entity_poly.pdbx_strand_id
1 'polypeptide(L)'
;MKIQLIIGMAVVALSACAETRDPQPIPIKFANDEKMTCLDLEIEYKTNTEIATNKISKNNSGDNRDVLLGVLIWPGLADFKNADGIEGNAYLDRNIYLREISRAKKCDIKTWPSQPTRYT
;
A
#
# COMPACT_ATOMS: atom_id res chain seq x y z
N MET A 1 4.04 -15.96 47.35
CA MET A 1 3.09 -16.09 46.23
C MET A 1 2.72 -14.77 45.53
N LYS A 2 2.69 -13.60 46.20
CA LYS A 2 2.33 -12.31 45.55
C LYS A 2 3.35 -11.80 44.52
N ILE A 3 4.66 -12.02 44.73
CA ILE A 3 5.74 -11.52 43.86
C ILE A 3 5.80 -12.28 42.52
N GLN A 4 5.53 -13.59 42.54
CA GLN A 4 5.49 -14.42 41.31
C GLN A 4 4.33 -14.04 40.39
N LEU A 5 3.23 -13.55 40.97
CA LEU A 5 2.05 -13.10 40.24
C LEU A 5 2.29 -11.75 39.54
N ILE A 6 3.13 -10.88 40.12
CA ILE A 6 3.53 -9.59 39.54
C ILE A 6 4.55 -9.80 38.41
N ILE A 7 5.50 -10.73 38.59
CA ILE A 7 6.50 -11.06 37.54
C ILE A 7 5.82 -11.72 36.33
N GLY A 8 4.83 -12.60 36.55
CA GLY A 8 4.06 -13.19 35.46
C GLY A 8 3.26 -12.17 34.64
N MET A 9 2.72 -11.12 35.29
CA MET A 9 1.95 -10.07 34.62
C MET A 9 2.82 -9.12 33.78
N ALA A 10 4.07 -8.86 34.19
CA ALA A 10 5.01 -8.03 33.45
C ALA A 10 5.50 -8.70 32.15
N VAL A 11 5.63 -10.03 32.11
CA VAL A 11 6.07 -10.76 30.91
C VAL A 11 5.00 -10.77 29.82
N VAL A 12 3.72 -10.84 30.19
CA VAL A 12 2.59 -10.79 29.24
C VAL A 12 2.40 -9.38 28.65
N ALA A 13 2.74 -8.33 29.41
CA ALA A 13 2.68 -6.95 28.94
C ALA A 13 3.74 -6.61 27.88
N LEU A 14 4.84 -7.37 27.81
CA LEU A 14 5.93 -7.15 26.84
C LEU A 14 5.71 -7.89 25.50
N SER A 15 4.75 -8.81 25.41
CA SER A 15 4.47 -9.57 24.18
C SER A 15 3.32 -8.99 23.34
N ALA A 16 2.79 -7.82 23.69
CA ALA A 16 1.64 -7.20 23.02
C ALA A 16 2.03 -6.18 21.92
N CYS A 17 3.26 -6.21 21.42
CA CYS A 17 3.58 -5.58 20.15
C CYS A 17 2.97 -6.44 19.03
N ALA A 18 1.66 -6.30 18.79
CA ALA A 18 1.05 -6.70 17.54
C ALA A 18 1.61 -5.77 16.45
N GLU A 19 2.84 -6.02 16.02
CA GLU A 19 3.50 -5.30 14.95
C GLU A 19 2.83 -5.69 13.64
N THR A 20 1.79 -4.94 13.30
CA THR A 20 1.28 -4.91 11.93
C THR A 20 2.22 -4.06 11.08
N ARG A 21 2.48 -4.52 9.85
CA ARG A 21 3.40 -3.87 8.92
C ARG A 21 2.97 -2.44 8.65
N ASP A 22 3.89 -1.48 8.76
CA ASP A 22 3.64 -0.11 8.35
C ASP A 22 3.64 0.04 6.81
N PRO A 23 2.70 0.83 6.24
CA PRO A 23 2.71 1.14 4.82
C PRO A 23 4.00 1.85 4.41
N GLN A 24 4.54 1.47 3.26
CA GLN A 24 5.72 2.02 2.62
C GLN A 24 5.33 2.67 1.28
N PRO A 25 4.69 3.86 1.31
CA PRO A 25 4.23 4.52 0.09
C PRO A 25 5.39 4.92 -0.80
N ILE A 26 5.20 4.81 -2.12
CA ILE A 26 6.20 5.28 -3.07
C ILE A 26 6.22 6.82 -3.17
N PRO A 27 7.35 7.42 -3.54
CA PRO A 27 7.38 8.84 -3.89
C PRO A 27 6.46 9.16 -5.07
N ILE A 28 5.73 10.27 -4.97
CA ILE A 28 4.91 10.78 -6.08
C ILE A 28 5.81 11.22 -7.25
N LYS A 29 6.98 11.79 -6.94
CA LYS A 29 7.94 12.36 -7.91
C LYS A 29 9.32 11.74 -7.75
N PHE A 30 9.97 11.45 -8.87
CA PHE A 30 11.41 11.13 -8.94
C PHE A 30 12.15 12.19 -9.73
N ALA A 31 13.45 12.34 -9.44
CA ALA A 31 14.29 13.39 -10.02
C ALA A 31 14.44 13.29 -11.56
N ASN A 32 14.21 12.11 -12.13
CA ASN A 32 14.33 11.84 -13.55
C ASN A 32 13.00 11.83 -14.31
N ASP A 33 11.85 12.04 -13.65
CA ASP A 33 10.53 11.98 -14.31
C ASP A 33 10.44 12.99 -15.47
N GLU A 34 11.01 14.18 -15.32
CA GLU A 34 11.06 15.21 -16.36
C GLU A 34 11.90 14.82 -17.58
N LYS A 35 12.79 13.84 -17.45
CA LYS A 35 13.65 13.34 -18.53
C LYS A 35 13.05 12.15 -19.26
N MET A 36 11.99 11.54 -18.73
CA MET A 36 11.31 10.40 -19.34
C MET A 36 10.71 10.77 -20.71
N THR A 37 10.75 9.81 -21.63
CA THR A 37 10.04 9.88 -22.91
C THR A 37 8.54 9.58 -22.71
N CYS A 38 7.71 9.85 -23.72
CA CYS A 38 6.30 9.47 -23.66
C CYS A 38 6.10 7.96 -23.50
N LEU A 39 6.98 7.14 -24.09
CA LEU A 39 6.93 5.68 -23.95
C LEU A 39 7.27 5.26 -22.52
N ASP A 40 8.29 5.87 -21.92
CA ASP A 40 8.67 5.58 -20.52
C ASP A 40 7.54 5.96 -19.55
N LEU A 41 6.91 7.11 -19.76
CA LEU A 41 5.78 7.59 -18.96
C LEU A 41 4.56 6.66 -19.10
N GLU A 42 4.29 6.15 -20.30
CA GLU A 42 3.22 5.19 -20.54
C GLU A 42 3.48 3.85 -19.85
N ILE A 43 4.70 3.33 -19.96
CA ILE A 43 5.10 2.08 -19.29
C ILE A 43 4.96 2.23 -17.78
N GLU A 44 5.55 3.26 -17.20
CA GLU A 44 5.49 3.54 -15.76
C GLU A 44 4.03 3.68 -15.29
N TYR A 45 3.20 4.42 -16.04
CA TYR A 45 1.78 4.59 -15.70
C TYR A 45 1.03 3.26 -15.69
N LYS A 46 1.25 2.40 -16.70
CA LYS A 46 0.64 1.07 -16.82
C LYS A 46 1.10 0.17 -15.67
N THR A 47 2.40 0.12 -15.40
CA THR A 47 2.99 -0.65 -14.30
C THR A 47 2.43 -0.23 -12.95
N ASN A 48 2.37 1.08 -12.67
CA ASN A 48 1.77 1.60 -11.44
C ASN A 48 0.27 1.25 -11.33
N THR A 49 -0.46 1.26 -12.44
CA THR A 49 -1.89 0.89 -12.46
C THR A 49 -2.08 -0.59 -12.12
N GLU A 50 -1.24 -1.47 -12.66
CA GLU A 50 -1.25 -2.90 -12.34
C GLU A 50 -0.88 -3.16 -10.87
N ILE A 51 0.17 -2.52 -10.37
CA ILE A 51 0.60 -2.65 -8.98
C ILE A 51 -0.50 -2.16 -8.03
N ALA A 52 -1.10 -0.99 -8.30
CA ALA A 52 -2.21 -0.47 -7.52
C ALA A 52 -3.40 -1.44 -7.50
N THR A 53 -3.75 -2.01 -8.66
CA THR A 53 -4.84 -2.98 -8.78
C THR A 53 -4.59 -4.20 -7.88
N ASN A 54 -3.38 -4.76 -7.95
CA ASN A 54 -2.99 -5.93 -7.17
C ASN A 54 -2.99 -5.64 -5.66
N LYS A 55 -2.43 -4.49 -5.26
CA LYS A 55 -2.35 -4.08 -3.85
C LYS A 55 -3.74 -3.82 -3.25
N ILE A 56 -4.59 -3.06 -3.94
CA ILE A 56 -5.94 -2.75 -3.47
C ILE A 56 -6.81 -4.02 -3.42
N SER A 57 -6.71 -4.89 -4.44
CA SER A 57 -7.39 -6.19 -4.44
C SER A 57 -6.93 -7.09 -3.29
N LYS A 58 -5.62 -7.12 -3.01
CA LYS A 58 -5.06 -7.86 -1.88
C LYS A 58 -5.54 -7.31 -0.54
N ASN A 59 -5.62 -5.99 -0.37
CA ASN A 59 -6.16 -5.41 0.86
C ASN A 59 -7.64 -5.80 1.04
N ASN A 60 -8.46 -5.59 0.01
CA ASN A 60 -9.89 -5.89 0.08
C ASN A 60 -10.19 -7.38 0.32
N SER A 61 -9.34 -8.29 -0.19
CA SER A 61 -9.47 -9.73 0.05
C SER A 61 -8.85 -10.16 1.38
N GLY A 62 -7.83 -9.45 1.87
CA GLY A 62 -7.20 -9.60 3.17
C GLY A 62 -8.12 -9.20 4.32
N ASP A 63 -8.84 -8.09 4.21
CA ASP A 63 -9.74 -7.55 5.24
C ASP A 63 -10.74 -8.60 5.77
N ASN A 64 -11.28 -9.44 4.88
CA ASN A 64 -12.26 -10.47 5.26
C ASN A 64 -11.64 -11.71 5.92
N ARG A 65 -10.38 -12.03 5.61
CA ARG A 65 -9.69 -13.23 6.11
C ARG A 65 -8.84 -12.93 7.36
N ASP A 66 -8.27 -11.74 7.44
CA ASP A 66 -7.38 -11.29 8.50
C ASP A 66 -8.14 -10.94 9.78
N VAL A 67 -9.40 -10.51 9.69
CA VAL A 67 -10.26 -10.35 10.89
C VAL A 67 -10.50 -11.71 11.56
N LEU A 68 -10.71 -12.78 10.77
CA LEU A 68 -10.95 -14.12 11.32
C LEU A 68 -9.68 -14.74 11.90
N LEU A 69 -8.53 -14.58 11.24
CA LEU A 69 -7.24 -15.14 11.68
C LEU A 69 -6.55 -14.30 12.76
N GLY A 70 -6.69 -12.98 12.72
CA GLY A 70 -6.11 -12.05 13.69
C GLY A 70 -6.76 -12.15 15.08
N VAL A 71 -8.04 -12.54 15.14
CA VAL A 71 -8.73 -12.87 16.40
C VAL A 71 -8.37 -14.28 16.90
N LEU A 72 -8.12 -15.24 16.00
CA LEU A 72 -8.00 -16.66 16.37
C LEU A 72 -6.57 -17.19 16.52
N ILE A 73 -5.55 -16.61 15.87
CA ILE A 73 -4.21 -17.22 15.77
C ILE A 73 -3.09 -16.29 16.28
N TRP A 74 -2.98 -15.04 15.79
CA TRP A 74 -2.02 -14.04 16.28
C TRP A 74 -2.33 -12.64 15.71
N PRO A 75 -2.37 -11.58 16.52
CA PRO A 75 -2.73 -10.24 16.03
C PRO A 75 -1.67 -9.60 15.11
N GLY A 76 -0.41 -10.06 15.14
CA GLY A 76 0.65 -9.59 14.23
C GLY A 76 0.59 -10.18 12.81
N LEU A 77 -0.31 -11.13 12.52
CA LEU A 77 -0.47 -11.70 11.18
C LEU A 77 -1.55 -11.00 10.34
N ALA A 78 -2.35 -10.15 10.95
CA ALA A 78 -3.40 -9.40 10.27
C ALA A 78 -2.88 -8.03 9.83
N ASP A 79 -3.15 -7.61 8.60
CA ASP A 79 -2.82 -6.27 8.12
C ASP A 79 -3.85 -5.22 8.62
N PHE A 80 -3.92 -5.02 9.93
CA PHE A 80 -4.85 -4.03 10.53
C PHE A 80 -4.56 -2.58 10.12
N LYS A 81 -3.40 -2.33 9.49
CA LYS A 81 -2.99 -0.99 9.03
C LYS A 81 -3.38 -0.72 7.57
N ASN A 82 -3.99 -1.69 6.89
CA ASN A 82 -4.37 -1.60 5.48
C ASN A 82 -3.19 -1.16 4.61
N ALA A 83 -2.01 -1.72 4.90
CA ALA A 83 -0.75 -1.24 4.34
C ALA A 83 -0.76 -1.35 2.82
N ASP A 84 -1.29 -2.46 2.28
CA ASP A 84 -1.40 -2.65 0.84
C ASP A 84 -2.40 -1.65 0.20
N GLY A 85 -3.53 -1.34 0.85
CA GLY A 85 -4.49 -0.34 0.36
C GLY A 85 -3.88 1.07 0.26
N ILE A 86 -3.15 1.49 1.30
CA ILE A 86 -2.45 2.77 1.34
C ILE A 86 -1.35 2.84 0.28
N GLU A 87 -0.55 1.78 0.16
CA GLU A 87 0.50 1.69 -0.87
C GLU A 87 -0.09 1.72 -2.28
N GLY A 88 -1.20 1.01 -2.50
CA GLY A 88 -1.93 1.03 -3.77
C GLY A 88 -2.38 2.44 -4.15
N ASN A 89 -2.94 3.20 -3.20
CA ASN A 89 -3.31 4.60 -3.40
C ASN A 89 -2.10 5.49 -3.75
N ALA A 90 -0.92 5.25 -3.17
CA ALA A 90 0.30 6.00 -3.50
C ALA A 90 0.73 5.81 -4.97
N TYR A 91 0.56 4.61 -5.53
CA TYR A 91 0.78 4.36 -6.97
C TYR A 91 -0.22 5.14 -7.84
N LEU A 92 -1.47 5.29 -7.39
CA LEU A 92 -2.48 6.11 -8.09
C LEU A 92 -2.16 7.60 -8.04
N ASP A 93 -1.67 8.09 -6.89
CA ASP A 93 -1.22 9.48 -6.73
C ASP A 93 -0.02 9.79 -7.64
N ARG A 94 0.94 8.88 -7.72
CA ARG A 94 2.03 8.99 -8.70
C ARG A 94 1.50 9.05 -10.13
N ASN A 95 0.52 8.23 -10.48
CA ASN A 95 -0.05 8.24 -11.83
C ASN A 95 -0.78 9.54 -12.19
N ILE A 96 -1.33 10.27 -11.21
CA ILE A 96 -1.86 11.61 -11.43
C ILE A 96 -0.72 12.54 -11.88
N TYR A 97 0.41 12.53 -11.16
CA TYR A 97 1.58 13.34 -11.51
C TYR A 97 2.17 12.97 -12.88
N LEU A 98 2.31 11.68 -13.19
CA LEU A 98 2.81 11.25 -14.50
C LEU A 98 1.89 11.72 -15.65
N ARG A 99 0.57 11.76 -15.44
CA ARG A 99 -0.35 12.32 -16.45
C ARG A 99 -0.16 13.81 -16.64
N GLU A 100 0.20 14.57 -15.60
CA GLU A 100 0.51 16.00 -15.73
C GLU A 100 1.76 16.22 -16.57
N ILE A 101 2.84 15.49 -16.29
CA ILE A 101 4.07 15.53 -17.10
C ILE A 101 3.77 15.14 -18.55
N SER A 102 3.02 14.06 -18.76
CA SER A 102 2.66 13.60 -20.10
C SER A 102 1.85 14.63 -20.89
N ARG A 103 0.94 15.37 -20.23
CA ARG A 103 0.22 16.47 -20.86
C ARG A 103 1.15 17.62 -21.23
N ALA A 104 2.07 18.00 -20.34
CA ALA A 104 3.06 19.04 -20.63
C ALA A 104 3.96 18.68 -21.82
N LYS A 105 4.33 17.40 -21.94
CA LYS A 105 5.11 16.83 -23.06
C LYS A 105 4.29 16.50 -24.31
N LYS A 106 2.96 16.73 -24.29
CA LYS A 106 2.04 16.44 -25.40
C LYS A 106 2.02 14.96 -25.82
N CYS A 107 2.20 14.04 -24.87
CA CYS A 107 2.06 12.60 -25.11
C CYS A 107 0.59 12.23 -25.41
N ASP A 108 0.38 11.17 -26.20
CA ASP A 108 -0.96 10.61 -26.37
C ASP A 108 -1.33 9.73 -25.17
N ILE A 109 -2.18 10.27 -24.29
CA ILE A 109 -2.63 9.59 -23.08
C ILE A 109 -4.00 8.91 -23.24
N LYS A 110 -4.61 8.95 -24.44
CA LYS A 110 -5.95 8.39 -24.66
C LYS A 110 -5.96 6.87 -24.62
N THR A 111 -4.82 6.25 -24.93
CA THR A 111 -4.62 4.80 -24.95
C THR A 111 -4.26 4.23 -23.58
N TRP A 112 -4.05 5.07 -22.58
CA TRP A 112 -3.65 4.65 -21.24
C TRP A 112 -4.83 4.04 -20.49
N PRO A 113 -4.61 2.98 -19.68
CA PRO A 113 -5.70 2.30 -18.99
C PRO A 113 -6.38 3.19 -17.95
N SER A 114 -7.64 2.87 -17.63
CA SER A 114 -8.31 3.42 -16.46
C SER A 114 -7.63 2.93 -15.18
N GLN A 115 -7.55 3.80 -14.18
CA GLN A 115 -7.06 3.42 -12.86
C GLN A 115 -8.13 2.63 -12.09
N PRO A 116 -7.74 1.70 -11.20
CA PRO A 116 -8.67 1.06 -10.29
C PRO A 116 -9.30 2.08 -9.33
N THR A 117 -10.39 1.69 -8.68
CA THR A 117 -10.99 2.49 -7.60
C THR A 117 -10.00 2.57 -6.44
N ARG A 118 -9.87 3.76 -5.85
CA ARG A 118 -9.04 3.96 -4.65
C ARG A 118 -9.55 3.11 -3.49
N TYR A 119 -8.62 2.67 -2.65
CA TYR A 119 -8.96 2.11 -1.34
C TYR A 119 -9.47 3.22 -0.42
N THR A 120 -10.52 2.95 0.36
CA THR A 120 -11.22 3.91 1.25
C THR A 120 -11.33 3.37 2.66
#